data_AF-G5E3Z9-F1
#
_entry.id   AF-G5E3Z9-F1
#
_cell.length_a   1.000
_cell.length_b   1.000
_cell.length_c   1.000
_cell.angle_alpha   90.00
_cell.angle_beta   90.00
_cell.angle_gamma   90.00
#
_symmetry.space_group_name_H-M   'P 1'
#
loop_
_entity.id
_entity.type
_entity.pdbx_description
1 polymer ?
#
loop_
_entity_poly.entity_id
_entity_poly.type
_entity_poly.pdbx_seq_one_letter_code
_entity_poly.pdbx_strand_id
1 'polypeptide(L)'
;PAIQHFLQRLQVYKSTADVDRAREMYDGYSAVTDLDPYHFLTLRDIVILRKEERKLFVQINTRITGNHVNVLQYESSPTGLILSVLQRFPDDQEELEREI
;
A
#
# COMPACT_ATOMS: atom_id res chain seq x y z
N PRO A 1 -5.20 5.96 -29.87
CA PRO A 1 -5.22 5.02 -28.72
C PRO A 1 -5.40 5.79 -27.40
N ALA A 2 -6.40 5.44 -26.57
CA ALA A 2 -6.78 6.24 -25.39
C ALA A 2 -5.64 6.38 -24.36
N ILE A 3 -4.95 5.27 -24.03
CA ILE A 3 -3.85 5.27 -23.06
C ILE A 3 -2.68 6.15 -23.51
N GLN A 4 -2.35 6.15 -24.80
CA GLN A 4 -1.27 6.99 -25.34
C GLN A 4 -1.55 8.48 -25.09
N HIS A 5 -2.76 8.95 -25.40
CA HIS A 5 -3.13 10.36 -25.18
C HIS A 5 -3.14 10.73 -23.70
N PHE A 6 -3.63 9.83 -22.84
CA PHE A 6 -3.62 10.04 -21.40
C PHE A 6 -2.19 10.19 -20.86
N LEU A 7 -1.29 9.25 -21.20
CA LEU A 7 0.10 9.27 -20.75
C LEU A 7 0.88 10.48 -21.28
N GLN A 8 0.64 10.88 -22.53
CA GLN A 8 1.23 12.09 -23.10
C GLN A 8 0.83 13.34 -22.32
N ARG A 9 -0.47 13.52 -22.02
CA ARG A 9 -0.96 14.66 -21.22
C ARG A 9 -0.38 14.65 -19.81
N LEU A 10 -0.38 13.49 -19.15
CA LEU A 10 0.15 13.32 -17.80
C LEU A 10 1.64 13.72 -17.73
N GLN A 11 2.45 13.24 -18.67
CA GLN A 11 3.88 13.55 -18.71
C GLN A 11 4.16 15.02 -19.05
N VAL A 12 3.41 15.61 -19.99
CA VAL A 12 3.58 17.03 -20.37
C VAL A 12 3.27 17.93 -19.18
N TYR A 13 2.09 17.82 -18.57
CA TYR A 13 1.70 18.69 -17.45
C TYR A 13 2.67 18.57 -16.26
N LYS A 14 3.13 17.35 -15.96
CA LYS A 14 4.17 17.11 -14.94
C LYS A 14 5.48 17.81 -15.28
N SER A 15 5.96 17.67 -16.53
CA SER A 15 7.27 18.18 -16.94
C SER A 15 7.31 19.71 -17.01
N THR A 16 6.17 20.34 -17.28
CA THR A 16 6.05 21.81 -17.39
C THR A 16 5.52 22.47 -16.12
N ALA A 17 5.30 21.71 -15.04
CA ALA A 17 4.68 22.17 -13.81
C ALA A 17 3.32 22.90 -14.03
N ASP A 18 2.54 22.44 -15.01
CA ASP A 18 1.21 22.99 -15.32
C ASP A 18 0.17 22.39 -14.35
N VAL A 19 0.13 22.96 -13.14
CA VAL A 19 -0.72 22.47 -12.05
C VAL A 19 -2.21 22.61 -12.36
N ASP A 20 -2.62 23.69 -13.02
CA ASP A 20 -4.03 23.97 -13.28
C ASP A 20 -4.61 22.95 -14.25
N ARG A 21 -3.92 22.68 -15.36
CA ARG A 21 -4.35 21.64 -16.32
C ARG A 21 -4.20 20.23 -15.78
N ALA A 22 -3.17 19.98 -14.97
CA ALA A 22 -3.01 18.70 -14.30
C ALA A 22 -4.19 18.40 -13.36
N ARG A 23 -4.59 19.38 -12.53
CA ARG A 23 -5.75 19.26 -11.63
C ARG A 23 -7.04 19.11 -12.40
N GLU A 24 -7.32 19.98 -13.36
CA GLU A 24 -8.52 19.90 -14.21
C GLU A 24 -8.68 18.49 -14.81
N MET A 25 -7.60 17.94 -15.37
CA MET A 25 -7.62 16.60 -15.95
C MET A 25 -7.81 15.50 -14.89
N TYR A 26 -7.02 15.54 -13.81
CA TYR A 26 -6.99 14.46 -12.82
C TYR A 26 -8.26 14.45 -11.95
N ASP A 27 -8.74 15.61 -11.53
CA ASP A 27 -9.98 15.78 -10.79
C ASP A 27 -11.18 15.32 -11.63
N GLY A 28 -11.17 15.62 -12.94
CA GLY A 28 -12.21 15.16 -13.86
C GLY A 28 -12.30 13.64 -13.97
N TYR A 29 -11.16 12.93 -14.07
CA TYR A 29 -11.16 11.46 -14.12
C TYR A 29 -11.35 10.79 -12.76
N SER A 30 -10.97 11.45 -11.66
CA SER A 30 -11.09 10.90 -10.31
C SER A 30 -12.42 11.24 -9.62
N ALA A 31 -13.26 12.06 -10.26
CA ALA A 31 -14.61 12.37 -9.80
C ALA A 31 -15.47 11.11 -9.70
N VAL A 32 -15.95 10.81 -8.49
CA VAL A 32 -16.89 9.72 -8.23
C VAL A 32 -18.30 10.29 -8.18
N THR A 33 -19.13 9.91 -9.14
CA THR A 33 -20.51 10.39 -9.28
C THR A 33 -21.48 9.22 -9.43
N ASP A 34 -22.77 9.49 -9.22
CA ASP A 34 -23.84 8.51 -9.46
C ASP A 34 -24.52 8.70 -10.83
N LEU A 35 -23.80 9.28 -11.78
CA LEU A 35 -24.34 9.58 -13.12
C LEU A 35 -24.37 8.34 -14.01
N ASP A 36 -25.27 8.37 -15.00
CA ASP A 36 -25.32 7.40 -16.07
C ASP A 36 -23.98 7.34 -16.84
N PRO A 37 -23.56 6.17 -17.34
CA PRO A 37 -24.24 4.88 -17.24
C PRO A 37 -23.77 4.01 -16.05
N TYR A 38 -22.87 4.52 -15.20
CA TYR A 38 -22.08 3.66 -14.29
C TYR A 38 -22.53 3.73 -12.83
N HIS A 39 -23.13 4.82 -12.36
CA HIS A 39 -23.63 4.95 -10.99
C HIS A 39 -22.58 4.53 -9.92
N PHE A 40 -21.39 5.12 -9.97
CA PHE A 40 -20.25 4.67 -9.15
C PHE A 40 -20.49 4.80 -7.64
N LEU A 41 -21.32 5.75 -7.19
CA LEU A 41 -21.68 5.87 -5.77
C LEU A 41 -22.57 4.70 -5.33
N THR A 42 -23.55 4.31 -6.15
CA THR A 42 -24.37 3.11 -5.90
C THR A 42 -23.50 1.84 -5.92
N LEU A 43 -22.59 1.71 -6.89
CA LEU A 43 -21.67 0.57 -6.95
C LEU A 43 -20.73 0.51 -5.75
N ARG A 44 -20.33 1.66 -5.19
CA ARG A 44 -19.46 1.74 -4.01
C ARG A 44 -20.07 0.99 -2.82
N ASP A 45 -21.38 1.06 -2.61
CA ASP A 45 -22.04 0.35 -1.52
C ASP A 45 -21.91 -1.17 -1.67
N ILE A 46 -21.99 -1.67 -2.91
CA ILE A 46 -21.77 -3.08 -3.22
C ILE A 46 -20.30 -3.47 -3.02
N VAL A 47 -19.36 -2.61 -3.43
CA VAL A 47 -17.91 -2.84 -3.23
C VAL A 47 -17.58 -2.94 -1.75
N ILE A 48 -18.13 -2.04 -0.92
CA ILE A 48 -17.92 -2.06 0.53
C ILE A 48 -18.58 -3.30 1.16
N LEU A 49 -19.79 -3.65 0.74
CA LEU A 49 -20.49 -4.86 1.20
C LEU A 49 -19.68 -6.14 0.92
N ARG A 50 -18.93 -6.18 -0.18
CA ARG A 50 -18.10 -7.32 -0.60
C ARG A 50 -16.60 -7.15 -0.28
N LYS A 51 -16.23 -6.14 0.51
CA LYS A 51 -14.83 -5.85 0.82
C LYS A 51 -14.24 -7.00 1.64
N GLU A 52 -13.19 -7.64 1.11
CA GLU A 52 -12.37 -8.58 1.88
C GLU A 52 -11.33 -7.83 2.72
N GLU A 53 -11.01 -8.37 3.90
CA GLU A 53 -9.98 -7.80 4.76
C GLU A 53 -8.59 -7.94 4.12
N ARG A 54 -7.74 -6.91 4.29
CA ARG A 54 -6.40 -6.92 3.69
C ARG A 54 -5.54 -7.98 4.38
N LYS A 55 -4.88 -8.81 3.57
CA LYS A 55 -3.96 -9.83 4.07
C LYS A 55 -2.76 -9.17 4.75
N LEU A 56 -2.38 -9.72 5.90
CA LEU A 56 -1.10 -9.41 6.55
C LEU A 56 -0.04 -10.40 6.07
N PHE A 57 1.17 -9.91 5.85
CA PHE A 57 2.31 -10.72 5.45
C PHE A 57 3.27 -10.87 6.62
N VAL A 58 3.64 -12.11 6.91
CA VAL A 58 4.65 -12.41 7.90
C VAL A 58 6.02 -12.32 7.22
N GLN A 59 6.89 -11.48 7.78
CA GLN A 59 8.25 -11.28 7.27
C GLN A 59 9.24 -12.17 8.04
N ILE A 60 10.25 -12.65 7.33
CA ILE A 60 11.37 -13.36 7.95
C ILE A 60 12.22 -12.39 8.79
N ASN A 61 12.96 -12.95 9.74
CA ASN A 61 14.07 -12.26 10.40
C ASN A 61 15.39 -12.91 9.96
N THR A 62 16.49 -12.20 10.15
CA THR A 62 17.84 -12.75 9.96
C THR A 62 18.62 -12.62 11.26
N ARG A 63 19.48 -13.59 11.56
CA ARG A 63 20.28 -13.60 12.78
C ARG A 63 21.72 -13.94 12.48
N ILE A 64 22.63 -13.14 13.04
CA ILE A 64 24.06 -13.41 12.95
C ILE A 64 24.42 -14.50 13.99
N THR A 65 25.15 -15.52 13.57
CA THR A 65 25.66 -16.58 14.46
C THR A 65 27.12 -16.85 14.07
N GLY A 66 28.05 -16.27 14.83
CA GLY A 66 29.46 -16.24 14.45
C GLY A 66 29.65 -15.45 13.15
N ASN A 67 30.23 -16.09 12.12
CA ASN A 67 30.46 -15.49 10.81
C ASN A 67 29.36 -15.82 9.78
N HIS A 68 28.23 -16.38 10.21
CA HIS A 68 27.13 -16.78 9.33
C HIS A 68 25.84 -16.00 9.63
N VAL A 69 24.99 -15.85 8.62
CA VAL A 69 23.65 -15.27 8.74
C VAL A 69 22.63 -16.38 8.54
N ASN A 70 21.80 -16.58 9.56
CA ASN A 70 20.71 -17.56 9.56
C ASN A 70 19.37 -16.86 9.27
N VAL A 71 18.49 -17.53 8.54
CA VAL A 71 17.13 -17.05 8.24
C VAL A 71 16.14 -17.68 9.22
N LEU A 72 15.33 -16.85 9.88
CA LEU A 72 14.23 -17.26 10.74
C LEU A 72 12.91 -17.06 10.00
N GLN A 73 12.22 -18.15 9.72
CA GLN A 73 10.91 -18.14 9.06
C GLN A 73 9.80 -18.38 10.09
N TYR A 74 8.64 -17.82 9.79
CA TYR A 74 7.47 -17.87 10.66
C TYR A 74 6.27 -18.34 9.85
N GLU A 75 5.32 -18.97 10.52
CA GLU A 75 4.05 -19.36 9.89
C GLU A 75 3.28 -18.12 9.41
N SER A 76 2.56 -18.22 8.30
CA SER A 76 1.65 -17.18 7.81
C SER A 76 0.34 -17.13 8.63
N SER A 77 0.46 -16.90 9.93
CA SER A 77 -0.63 -16.82 10.90
C SER A 77 -0.50 -15.56 11.76
N PRO A 78 -1.57 -15.12 12.46
CA PRO A 78 -1.48 -14.00 13.40
C PRO A 78 -0.40 -14.21 14.47
N THR A 79 -0.28 -15.44 14.98
CA THR A 79 0.78 -15.81 15.93
C THR A 79 2.16 -15.72 15.29
N GLY A 80 2.33 -16.23 14.07
CA GLY A 80 3.59 -16.12 13.35
C GLY A 80 4.00 -14.66 13.08
N LEU A 81 3.03 -13.79 12.77
CA LEU A 81 3.26 -12.36 12.64
C LEU A 81 3.77 -11.74 13.96
N ILE A 82 3.10 -12.01 15.07
CA ILE A 82 3.51 -11.51 16.40
C ILE A 82 4.92 -12.01 16.75
N LEU A 83 5.19 -13.31 16.56
CA LEU A 83 6.50 -13.90 16.80
C LEU A 83 7.59 -13.24 15.94
N SER A 84 7.28 -12.91 14.68
CA SER A 84 8.21 -12.24 13.78
C SER A 84 8.59 -10.83 14.23
N VAL A 85 7.74 -10.18 15.03
CA VAL A 85 8.02 -8.86 15.62
C VAL A 85 8.76 -9.02 16.94
N LEU A 86 8.29 -9.92 17.82
CA LEU A 86 8.93 -10.17 19.13
C LEU A 86 10.40 -10.60 18.99
N GLN A 87 10.73 -11.37 17.95
CA GLN A 87 12.10 -11.84 17.72
C GLN A 87 12.94 -10.91 16.84
N ARG A 88 12.42 -9.73 16.48
CA ARG A 88 13.08 -8.82 15.52
C ARG A 88 14.21 -8.00 16.13
N PHE A 89 14.08 -7.63 17.40
CA PHE A 89 14.98 -6.70 18.10
C PHE A 89 15.57 -7.35 19.36
N PRO A 90 16.39 -8.41 19.23
CA PRO A 90 16.86 -9.16 20.39
C PRO A 90 17.83 -8.39 21.30
N ASP A 91 18.48 -7.34 20.79
CA ASP A 91 19.59 -6.67 21.47
C ASP A 91 19.17 -5.36 22.16
N ASP A 92 18.08 -4.74 21.68
CA ASP A 92 17.68 -3.35 21.98
C ASP A 92 16.17 -3.20 22.26
N GLN A 93 15.43 -4.31 22.46
CA GLN A 93 13.98 -4.29 22.70
C GLN A 93 13.56 -3.30 23.81
N GLU A 94 14.19 -3.36 24.98
CA GLU A 94 13.81 -2.51 26.13
C GLU A 94 14.07 -1.02 25.90
N GLU A 95 15.06 -0.68 25.09
CA GLU A 95 15.38 0.70 24.73
C GLU A 95 14.33 1.24 23.76
N LEU A 96 14.05 0.48 22.70
CA LEU A 96 13.02 0.81 21.70
C LEU A 96 11.63 0.98 22.34
N GLU A 97 11.27 0.12 23.30
CA GLU A 97 9.98 0.22 24.00
C GLU A 97 9.86 1.49 24.86
N ARG A 98 10.96 2.07 25.34
CA ARG A 98 10.94 3.33 26.13
C ARG A 98 10.81 4.57 25.26
N GLU A 99 11.13 4.47 23.97
CA GLU A 99 11.09 5.60 23.02
C GLU A 99 9.75 5.73 22.27
N ILE A 100 8.84 4.75 22.41
CA ILE A 100 7.49 4.75 21.83
C ILE A 100 6.51 5.49 22.74
#